data_AF-A0A958RJ31-F1
#
_entry.id   AF-A0A958RJ31-F1
#
_cell.length_a   1.000
_cell.length_b   1.000
_cell.length_c   1.000
_cell.angle_alpha   90.00
_cell.angle_beta   90.00
_cell.angle_gamma   90.00
#
_symmetry.space_group_name_H-M   'P 1'
#
loop_
_entity.id
_entity.type
_entity.pdbx_description
1 polymer ?
#
loop_
_entity_poly.entity_id
_entity_poly.type
_entity_poly.pdbx_seq_one_letter_code
_entity_poly.pdbx_strand_id
1 'polypeptide(L)'
;KTPDPKAPDSPPPGVQVAGAEPKSGEAQESDEEDAEKPTTEERKPLKGFVYRAFMSLEELDAKTPEIVQGVQGLGGAKAGQVELGWRKPKGSYFHFSLPESNYEEMVKLLRNFGPVRIYKDPHWRVMPEGKIRFILWVEDSKKKPQ
;
A
#
# COMPACT_ATOMS: atom_id res chain seq x y z
N LYS A 1 -30.61 45.35 7.61
CA LYS A 1 -31.17 44.94 8.92
C LYS A 1 -30.81 43.47 9.11
N THR A 2 -30.04 43.20 10.15
CA THR A 2 -29.38 41.95 10.57
C THR A 2 -30.36 40.76 10.70
N PRO A 3 -29.89 39.49 10.53
CA PRO A 3 -30.70 38.28 10.69
C PRO A 3 -30.78 37.79 12.15
N ASP A 4 -31.41 36.61 12.32
CA ASP A 4 -31.49 35.70 13.49
C ASP A 4 -32.73 35.82 14.42
N PRO A 5 -33.06 34.77 15.21
CA PRO A 5 -33.58 33.47 14.78
C PRO A 5 -34.79 33.03 15.66
N LYS A 6 -35.49 31.94 15.32
CA LYS A 6 -36.62 31.41 16.12
C LYS A 6 -36.30 30.02 16.67
N ALA A 7 -35.99 29.95 17.97
CA ALA A 7 -36.11 28.73 18.80
C ALA A 7 -37.59 28.54 19.21
N PRO A 8 -38.06 27.31 19.54
CA PRO A 8 -37.85 26.65 20.84
C PRO A 8 -37.66 25.11 20.66
N ASP A 9 -37.56 24.18 21.60
CA ASP A 9 -38.06 24.03 22.98
C ASP A 9 -37.27 22.86 23.63
N SER A 10 -37.03 22.93 24.93
CA SER A 10 -36.33 21.90 25.72
C SER A 10 -37.30 20.83 26.25
N PRO A 11 -36.83 19.60 26.51
CA PRO A 11 -37.36 18.82 27.63
C PRO A 11 -36.29 18.46 28.69
N PRO A 12 -36.73 18.05 29.91
CA PRO A 12 -36.11 18.38 31.20
C PRO A 12 -35.04 17.39 31.71
N PRO A 13 -34.34 17.72 32.82
CA PRO A 13 -33.27 16.91 33.39
C PRO A 13 -33.78 15.89 34.42
N GLY A 14 -33.04 14.78 34.52
CA GLY A 14 -32.90 14.02 35.76
C GLY A 14 -33.31 12.56 35.67
N VAL A 15 -32.33 11.66 35.75
CA VAL A 15 -32.24 10.63 36.81
C VAL A 15 -30.75 10.30 37.01
N GLN A 16 -30.25 10.56 38.22
CA GLN A 16 -29.02 9.96 38.75
C GLN A 16 -29.40 8.60 39.37
N VAL A 17 -28.58 7.54 39.23
CA VAL A 17 -27.96 6.84 40.37
C VAL A 17 -27.13 5.61 39.93
N ALA A 18 -26.01 5.45 40.66
CA ALA A 18 -25.29 4.22 41.01
C ALA A 18 -24.67 3.39 39.86
N GLY A 19 -23.38 3.06 39.85
CA GLY A 19 -22.49 2.75 40.96
C GLY A 19 -22.21 1.24 40.93
N ALA A 20 -21.09 0.84 40.34
CA ALA A 20 -20.45 -0.46 40.58
C ALA A 20 -18.99 -0.42 40.05
N GLU A 21 -18.06 -0.53 40.99
CA GLU A 21 -16.62 -0.74 40.80
C GLU A 21 -16.32 -2.26 40.56
N PRO A 22 -15.05 -2.66 40.31
CA PRO A 22 -14.67 -3.58 39.24
C PRO A 22 -14.62 -5.07 39.64
N LYS A 23 -14.64 -5.95 38.64
CA LYS A 23 -14.19 -7.35 38.78
C LYS A 23 -13.18 -7.72 37.71
N SER A 24 -12.00 -8.07 38.20
CA SER A 24 -10.96 -8.89 37.58
C SER A 24 -11.52 -10.24 37.11
N GLY A 25 -11.01 -10.79 36.00
CA GLY A 25 -11.33 -12.16 35.59
C GLY A 25 -10.99 -12.49 34.13
N GLU A 26 -9.76 -12.96 33.94
CA GLU A 26 -9.22 -13.82 32.88
C GLU A 26 -10.21 -14.81 32.23
N ALA A 27 -10.17 -15.00 30.90
CA ALA A 27 -10.26 -16.30 30.21
C ALA A 27 -10.35 -16.14 28.68
N GLN A 28 -9.84 -17.16 28.01
CA GLN A 28 -9.44 -17.30 26.62
C GLN A 28 -10.26 -18.44 26.00
N GLU A 29 -10.89 -18.23 24.84
CA GLU A 29 -11.36 -19.27 23.88
C GLU A 29 -11.83 -18.50 22.62
N SER A 30 -11.29 -18.65 21.40
CA SER A 30 -11.11 -19.85 20.55
C SER A 30 -12.43 -20.48 20.14
N ASP A 31 -12.99 -20.06 19.00
CA ASP A 31 -13.46 -20.86 17.85
C ASP A 31 -14.23 -19.91 16.92
N GLU A 32 -13.75 -19.58 15.72
CA GLU A 32 -13.83 -20.36 14.47
C GLU A 32 -15.07 -19.96 13.64
N GLU A 33 -14.87 -20.02 12.33
CA GLU A 33 -15.87 -19.88 11.25
C GLU A 33 -15.99 -18.50 10.58
N ASP A 34 -15.04 -18.22 9.67
CA ASP A 34 -15.44 -17.85 8.31
C ASP A 34 -14.54 -18.60 7.32
N ALA A 35 -15.07 -19.74 6.86
CA ALA A 35 -14.47 -20.58 5.84
C ALA A 35 -14.62 -19.93 4.45
N GLU A 36 -13.74 -18.98 4.14
CA GLU A 36 -13.56 -18.56 2.74
C GLU A 36 -12.82 -19.67 1.96
N LYS A 37 -13.62 -20.38 1.18
CA LYS A 37 -13.26 -21.42 0.22
C LYS A 37 -11.95 -21.10 -0.53
N PRO A 38 -10.95 -22.01 -0.59
CA PRO A 38 -9.87 -21.88 -1.54
C PRO A 38 -10.44 -22.18 -2.93
N THR A 39 -10.82 -21.13 -3.65
CA THR A 39 -11.09 -21.21 -5.09
C THR A 39 -9.80 -21.71 -5.71
N THR A 40 -9.80 -22.96 -6.17
CA THR A 40 -8.68 -23.59 -6.86
C THR A 40 -8.59 -22.95 -8.23
N GLU A 41 -8.01 -21.74 -8.28
CA GLU A 41 -7.45 -21.22 -9.51
C GLU A 41 -6.31 -22.14 -9.91
N GLU A 42 -6.49 -22.79 -11.05
CA GLU A 42 -5.51 -23.64 -11.72
C GLU A 42 -4.14 -22.91 -11.73
N ARG A 43 -3.21 -23.38 -10.87
CA ARG A 43 -1.91 -22.73 -10.68
C ARG A 43 -1.10 -22.88 -11.96
N LYS A 44 -1.14 -21.85 -12.82
CA LYS A 44 -0.30 -21.77 -14.02
C LYS A 44 1.16 -22.05 -13.64
N PRO A 45 1.90 -22.86 -14.43
CA PRO A 45 3.27 -23.17 -14.12
C PRO A 45 4.09 -21.88 -13.99
N LEU A 46 4.78 -21.73 -12.85
CA LEU A 46 5.61 -20.58 -12.54
C LEU A 46 6.86 -20.64 -13.41
N LYS A 47 6.99 -19.73 -14.38
CA LYS A 47 8.07 -19.73 -15.39
C LYS A 47 8.83 -18.39 -15.47
N GLY A 48 8.63 -17.50 -14.50
CA GLY A 48 9.33 -16.22 -14.42
C GLY A 48 9.37 -15.68 -12.99
N PHE A 49 9.85 -14.45 -12.84
CA PHE A 49 9.95 -13.77 -11.56
C PHE A 49 9.51 -12.31 -11.66
N VAL A 50 8.99 -11.78 -10.57
CA VAL A 50 8.76 -10.35 -10.38
C VAL A 50 9.52 -9.89 -9.15
N TYR A 51 10.17 -8.74 -9.26
CA TYR A 51 10.77 -8.06 -8.11
C TYR A 51 9.71 -7.17 -7.49
N ARG A 52 9.36 -7.43 -6.23
CA ARG A 52 8.45 -6.61 -5.45
C ARG A 52 9.25 -5.75 -4.50
N ALA A 53 9.08 -4.44 -4.58
CA ALA A 53 9.73 -3.48 -3.74
C ALA A 53 8.72 -2.70 -2.91
N PHE A 54 9.08 -2.43 -1.66
CA PHE A 54 8.29 -1.67 -0.71
C PHE A 54 9.18 -0.63 -0.03
N MET A 55 8.72 0.60 0.04
CA MET A 55 9.38 1.69 0.76
C MET A 55 8.36 2.68 1.29
N SER A 56 8.74 3.45 2.29
CA SER A 56 7.93 4.53 2.86
C SER A 56 8.68 5.84 2.68
N LEU A 57 8.00 6.84 2.11
CA LEU A 57 8.58 8.15 1.83
C LEU A 57 7.69 9.26 2.38
N GLU A 58 8.33 10.34 2.83
CA GLU A 58 7.66 11.62 3.04
C GLU A 58 7.58 12.40 1.72
N GLU A 59 6.59 13.29 1.60
CA GLU A 59 6.39 14.16 0.43
C GLU A 59 6.23 13.36 -0.87
N LEU A 60 5.39 12.34 -0.80
CA LEU A 60 5.19 11.39 -1.89
C LEU A 60 4.78 12.06 -3.21
N ASP A 61 3.97 13.12 -3.15
CA ASP A 61 3.52 13.83 -4.35
C ASP A 61 4.66 14.58 -5.06
N ALA A 62 5.70 15.01 -4.33
CA ALA A 62 6.90 15.61 -4.91
C ALA A 62 7.89 14.54 -5.42
N LYS A 63 8.06 13.43 -4.69
CA LYS A 63 9.04 12.39 -5.04
C LYS A 63 8.55 11.41 -6.11
N THR A 64 7.25 11.22 -6.25
CA THR A 64 6.67 10.33 -7.27
C THR A 64 7.16 10.69 -8.69
N PRO A 65 7.07 11.94 -9.18
CA PRO A 65 7.57 12.28 -10.51
C PRO A 65 9.08 12.09 -10.66
N GLU A 66 9.88 12.33 -9.61
CA GLU A 66 11.33 12.07 -9.63
C GLU A 66 11.63 10.57 -9.80
N ILE A 67 10.89 9.72 -9.08
CA ILE A 67 11.00 8.25 -9.23
C ILE A 67 10.58 7.82 -10.63
N VAL A 68 9.50 8.39 -11.19
CA VAL A 68 9.07 8.11 -12.57
C VAL A 68 10.18 8.45 -13.56
N GLN A 69 10.79 9.63 -13.46
CA GLN A 69 11.89 10.05 -14.32
C GLN A 69 13.11 9.13 -14.16
N GLY A 70 13.45 8.77 -12.92
CA GLY A 70 14.52 7.82 -12.62
C GLY A 70 14.30 6.45 -13.25
N VAL A 71 13.09 5.90 -13.13
CA VAL A 71 12.71 4.63 -13.74
C VAL A 71 12.82 4.71 -15.26
N GLN A 72 12.30 5.77 -15.88
CA GLN A 72 12.37 5.96 -17.34
C GLN A 72 13.81 6.16 -17.83
N GLY A 73 14.63 6.92 -17.09
CA GLY A 73 16.04 7.15 -17.41
C GLY A 73 16.88 5.87 -17.40
N LEU A 74 16.50 4.89 -16.58
CA LEU A 74 17.11 3.55 -16.55
C LEU A 74 16.53 2.59 -17.60
N GLY A 75 15.75 3.09 -18.57
CA GLY A 75 15.11 2.26 -19.61
C GLY A 75 13.87 1.52 -19.12
N GLY A 76 13.29 1.96 -18.00
CA GLY A 76 12.06 1.41 -17.45
C GLY A 76 10.85 1.77 -18.30
N ALA A 77 10.00 0.79 -18.57
CA ALA A 77 8.75 0.96 -19.33
C ALA A 77 7.57 0.36 -18.56
N LYS A 78 6.37 0.94 -18.69
CA LYS A 78 5.16 0.40 -18.04
C LYS A 78 4.94 -1.07 -18.41
N ALA A 79 4.67 -1.91 -17.41
CA ALA A 79 4.42 -3.34 -17.60
C ALA A 79 2.99 -3.76 -17.21
N GLY A 80 2.18 -2.80 -16.75
CA GLY A 80 0.76 -2.98 -16.41
C GLY A 80 -0.17 -2.10 -17.25
N GLN A 81 -1.45 -2.13 -16.88
CA GLN A 81 -2.48 -1.28 -17.48
C GLN A 81 -2.42 0.16 -16.95
N VAL A 82 -1.82 0.36 -15.78
CA VAL A 82 -1.73 1.64 -15.09
C VAL A 82 -0.42 2.36 -15.42
N GLU A 83 -0.46 3.68 -15.30
CA GLU A 83 0.70 4.55 -15.44
C GLU A 83 1.69 4.38 -14.28
N LEU A 84 2.94 4.80 -14.51
CA LEU A 84 3.99 4.76 -13.50
C LEU A 84 3.70 5.80 -12.42
N GLY A 85 3.78 5.40 -11.16
CA GLY A 85 3.47 6.30 -10.04
C GLY A 85 1.97 6.52 -9.86
N TRP A 86 1.12 5.57 -10.27
CA TRP A 86 -0.32 5.66 -10.08
C TRP A 86 -0.66 5.89 -8.61
N ARG A 87 -1.21 7.08 -8.32
CA ARG A 87 -1.53 7.51 -6.96
C ARG A 87 -2.70 6.70 -6.41
N LYS A 88 -2.49 6.12 -5.23
CA LYS A 88 -3.50 5.44 -4.41
C LYS A 88 -3.67 6.18 -3.07
N PRO A 89 -4.79 5.94 -2.35
CA PRO A 89 -5.06 6.66 -1.10
C PRO A 89 -3.94 6.57 -0.04
N LYS A 90 -3.25 5.42 0.01
CA LYS A 90 -2.18 5.12 0.98
C LYS A 90 -0.75 5.23 0.39
N GLY A 91 -0.61 5.52 -0.90
CA GLY A 91 0.71 5.43 -1.54
C GLY A 91 0.73 5.66 -3.04
N SER A 92 1.84 5.35 -3.69
CA SER A 92 2.01 5.39 -5.14
C SER A 92 2.45 4.01 -5.63
N TYR A 93 1.83 3.54 -6.70
CA TYR A 93 2.06 2.22 -7.27
C TYR A 93 2.82 2.33 -8.60
N PHE A 94 3.85 1.51 -8.76
CA PHE A 94 4.67 1.45 -9.94
C PHE A 94 4.74 0.01 -10.44
N HIS A 95 4.38 -0.21 -11.69
CA HIS A 95 4.50 -1.51 -12.34
C HIS A 95 5.18 -1.36 -13.69
N PHE A 96 6.45 -1.76 -13.74
CA PHE A 96 7.30 -1.56 -14.90
C PHE A 96 8.19 -2.76 -15.20
N SER A 97 8.73 -2.78 -16.40
CA SER A 97 9.83 -3.64 -16.80
C SER A 97 11.09 -2.81 -16.93
N LEU A 98 12.24 -3.39 -16.59
CA LEU A 98 13.55 -2.76 -16.64
C LEU A 98 14.55 -3.72 -17.31
N PRO A 99 15.57 -3.23 -18.05
CA PRO A 99 16.72 -4.05 -18.40
C PRO A 99 17.35 -4.66 -17.15
N GLU A 100 17.67 -5.95 -17.18
CA GLU A 100 18.26 -6.66 -16.03
C GLU A 100 19.59 -6.03 -15.60
N SER A 101 20.41 -5.57 -16.55
CA SER A 101 21.67 -4.88 -16.29
C SER A 101 21.53 -3.60 -15.47
N ASN A 102 20.35 -2.98 -15.45
CA ASN A 102 20.08 -1.75 -14.71
C ASN A 102 19.46 -2.02 -13.33
N TYR A 103 19.34 -3.29 -12.91
CA TYR A 103 18.79 -3.64 -11.61
C TYR A 103 19.54 -2.96 -10.46
N GLU A 104 20.87 -3.04 -10.45
CA GLU A 104 21.67 -2.45 -9.36
C GLU A 104 21.51 -0.93 -9.29
N GLU A 105 21.51 -0.25 -10.44
CA GLU A 105 21.29 1.19 -10.53
C GLU A 105 19.89 1.58 -10.06
N MET A 106 18.87 0.77 -10.38
CA MET A 106 17.51 0.96 -9.86
C MET A 106 17.49 0.84 -8.33
N VAL A 107 18.14 -0.18 -7.75
CA VAL A 107 18.20 -0.34 -6.30
C VAL A 107 18.92 0.84 -5.64
N LYS A 108 20.03 1.32 -6.21
CA LYS A 108 20.75 2.50 -5.74
C LYS A 108 19.88 3.75 -5.81
N LEU A 109 19.19 3.97 -6.93
CA LEU A 109 18.26 5.08 -7.11
C LEU A 109 17.17 5.08 -6.03
N LEU A 110 16.52 3.94 -5.79
CA LEU A 110 15.49 3.84 -4.75
C LEU A 110 16.05 4.08 -3.34
N ARG A 111 17.27 3.60 -3.06
CA ARG A 111 17.96 3.82 -1.78
C ARG A 111 18.31 5.29 -1.52
N ASN A 112 18.50 6.10 -2.56
CA ASN A 112 18.73 7.54 -2.40
C ASN A 112 17.51 8.27 -1.82
N PHE A 113 16.30 7.76 -2.06
CA PHE A 113 15.08 8.33 -1.48
C PHE A 113 14.82 7.82 -0.06
N GLY A 114 15.20 6.58 0.26
CA GLY A 114 15.00 6.00 1.57
C GLY A 114 15.22 4.48 1.62
N PRO A 115 14.98 3.84 2.78
CA PRO A 115 15.11 2.40 2.93
C PRO A 115 14.10 1.66 2.04
N VAL A 116 14.59 0.75 1.21
CA VAL A 116 13.78 -0.07 0.30
C VAL A 116 13.95 -1.55 0.63
N ARG A 117 12.83 -2.27 0.69
CA ARG A 117 12.77 -3.72 0.85
C ARG A 117 12.40 -4.34 -0.49
N ILE A 118 13.21 -5.27 -0.99
CA ILE A 118 13.00 -5.89 -2.30
C ILE A 118 12.96 -7.41 -2.13
N TYR A 119 11.96 -8.03 -2.73
CA TYR A 119 11.70 -9.46 -2.70
C TYR A 119 11.56 -9.97 -4.14
N LYS A 120 12.12 -11.15 -4.41
CA LYS A 120 11.95 -11.84 -5.69
C LYS A 120 10.84 -12.87 -5.55
N ASP A 121 9.75 -12.68 -6.27
CA ASP A 121 8.53 -13.48 -6.18
C ASP A 121 8.35 -14.28 -7.49
N PRO A 122 8.18 -15.62 -7.43
CA PRO A 122 7.87 -16.42 -8.60
C PRO A 122 6.57 -15.95 -9.27
N HIS A 123 6.58 -15.80 -10.59
CA HIS A 123 5.41 -15.36 -11.34
C HIS A 123 5.12 -16.30 -12.52
N TRP A 124 3.84 -16.55 -12.79
CA TRP A 124 3.37 -17.39 -13.91
C TRP A 124 3.74 -16.86 -15.30
N ARG A 125 4.20 -15.60 -15.41
CA ARG A 125 4.47 -14.95 -16.69
C ARG A 125 5.97 -14.98 -16.93
N VAL A 126 6.36 -15.54 -18.07
CA VAL A 126 7.74 -15.51 -18.55
C VAL A 126 8.07 -14.07 -18.97
N MET A 127 9.20 -13.55 -18.50
CA MET A 127 9.74 -12.29 -18.98
C MET A 127 10.66 -12.53 -20.18
N PRO A 128 10.71 -11.62 -21.16
CA PRO A 128 11.72 -11.67 -22.22
C PRO A 128 13.13 -11.66 -21.62
N GLU A 129 14.08 -12.33 -22.28
CA GLU A 129 15.48 -12.35 -21.84
C GLU A 129 16.05 -10.93 -21.71
N GLY A 130 16.86 -10.71 -20.67
CA GLY A 130 17.46 -9.42 -20.36
C GLY A 130 16.48 -8.35 -19.84
N LYS A 131 15.21 -8.69 -19.59
CA LYS A 131 14.22 -7.80 -18.96
C LYS A 131 13.67 -8.41 -17.68
N ILE A 132 13.61 -7.61 -16.64
CA ILE A 132 12.98 -7.97 -15.36
C ILE A 132 11.70 -7.16 -15.15
N ARG A 133 10.75 -7.74 -14.43
CA ARG A 133 9.54 -7.04 -14.00
C ARG A 133 9.70 -6.56 -12.58
N PHE A 134 9.30 -5.32 -12.35
CA PHE A 134 9.34 -4.65 -11.06
C PHE A 134 7.96 -4.15 -10.67
N ILE A 135 7.58 -4.40 -9.43
CA ILE A 135 6.41 -3.82 -8.77
C ILE A 135 6.94 -3.07 -7.57
N LEU A 136 6.84 -1.74 -7.56
CA LEU A 136 7.22 -0.91 -6.42
C LEU A 136 5.97 -0.29 -5.80
N TRP A 137 5.82 -0.47 -4.50
CA TRP A 137 4.86 0.24 -3.67
C TRP A 137 5.59 1.25 -2.80
N VAL A 138 5.17 2.51 -2.91
CA VAL A 138 5.69 3.60 -2.07
C VAL A 138 4.57 4.07 -1.16
N GLU A 139 4.70 3.85 0.14
CA GLU A 139 3.75 4.31 1.14
C GLU A 139 4.06 5.76 1.56
N ASP A 140 3.02 6.51 1.86
CA ASP A 140 3.15 7.86 2.42
C ASP A 140 3.38 7.80 3.94
N SER A 141 4.62 8.06 4.36
CA SER A 141 5.03 7.95 5.76
C SER A 141 4.32 8.94 6.69
N LYS A 142 3.78 10.05 6.15
CA LYS A 142 3.02 11.04 6.95
C LYS A 142 1.61 10.58 7.28
N LYS A 143 1.06 9.62 6.53
CA LYS A 143 -0.23 8.98 6.83
C LYS A 143 0.03 7.68 7.57
N LYS A 144 0.27 7.77 8.89
CA LYS A 144 0.14 6.57 9.73
C LYS A 144 -1.24 5.96 9.51
N PRO A 145 -1.38 4.62 9.41
CA PRO A 145 -2.69 4.02 9.56
C PRO A 145 -3.20 4.41 10.96
N GLN A 146 -4.35 5.09 11.01
CA GLN A 146 -5.16 5.17 12.22
C GLN A 146 -5.71 3.78 12.53
#